data_AF-A0A388PFV9-F1
#
_entry.id   AF-A0A388PFV9-F1
#
_cell.length_a   1.000
_cell.length_b   1.000
_cell.length_c   1.000
_cell.angle_alpha   90.00
_cell.angle_beta   90.00
_cell.angle_gamma   90.00
#
_symmetry.space_group_name_H-M   'P 1'
#
loop_
_entity.id
_entity.type
_entity.pdbx_description
1 polymer ?
#
loop_
_entity_poly.entity_id
_entity_poly.type
_entity_poly.pdbx_seq_one_letter_code
_entity_poly.pdbx_strand_id
1 'polypeptide(L)'
;MRWILALSCLVASLGAAVSPDTTAKRTRAEIEAGLKALETKARTAKEEPKTPVGTDKGKGAKAIVNDLVIKPDELKRARAELLQLNAYRYLCGLEANVVLKEEYNLTCKFGAYLCSVIGRIEHTPAKPAGLDELVYKKGYEGTSRSNLFWSSGPDGLTGSVNGYMDDSDASNIAKVGHRRWCLNPAMGATGFGQVRGYSAMWSMDASNAAGKGEHIVCFPAAGFWPLAYWPNSPAWSISLDPGRYRVEDNPELKVYLLGGTERFPQDTKGLKELKLTDVRVAREGMGIAQCVIFRPQVAPKRGNRFGVSLPVKGWRSAKLEYIVEFY
;
A
#
# COMPACT_ATOMS: atom_id res chain seq x y z
N MET A 1 -20.13 69.83 -20.86
CA MET A 1 -19.12 68.75 -20.85
C MET A 1 -18.27 68.88 -19.58
N ARG A 2 -18.57 68.08 -18.55
CA ARG A 2 -17.76 67.95 -17.33
C ARG A 2 -17.34 66.49 -17.24
N TRP A 3 -16.03 66.24 -17.33
CA TRP A 3 -15.45 64.91 -17.15
C TRP A 3 -15.23 64.68 -15.66
N ILE A 4 -15.84 63.62 -15.12
CA ILE A 4 -15.58 63.12 -13.77
C ILE A 4 -14.51 62.03 -13.91
N LEU A 5 -13.31 62.27 -13.38
CA LEU A 5 -12.30 61.24 -13.20
C LEU A 5 -12.74 60.30 -12.06
N ALA A 6 -13.01 59.04 -12.40
CA ALA A 6 -13.17 57.97 -11.42
C ALA A 6 -11.78 57.45 -11.03
N LEU A 7 -11.37 57.74 -9.80
CA LEU A 7 -10.17 57.17 -9.18
C LEU A 7 -10.46 55.69 -8.86
N SER A 8 -9.85 54.77 -9.60
CA SER A 8 -9.94 53.33 -9.34
C SER A 8 -8.91 52.96 -8.26
N CYS A 9 -9.39 52.68 -7.05
CA CYS A 9 -8.58 52.09 -6.00
C CYS A 9 -8.15 50.67 -6.40
N LEU A 10 -6.87 50.51 -6.75
CA LEU A 10 -6.24 49.20 -6.81
C LEU A 10 -6.06 48.68 -5.37
N VAL A 11 -6.97 47.80 -4.93
CA VAL A 11 -6.71 46.97 -3.75
C VAL A 11 -5.74 45.88 -4.20
N ALA A 12 -4.46 46.06 -3.86
CA ALA A 12 -3.50 44.97 -3.92
C ALA A 12 -3.95 43.90 -2.91
N SER A 13 -4.51 42.81 -3.41
CA SER A 13 -4.74 41.60 -2.62
C SER A 13 -3.37 41.02 -2.27
N LEU A 14 -2.89 41.39 -1.08
CA LEU A 14 -1.84 40.66 -0.37
C LEU A 14 -2.18 39.17 -0.42
N GLY A 15 -1.23 38.39 -0.95
CA GLY A 15 -1.40 36.97 -1.22
C GLY A 15 -2.03 36.25 -0.03
N ALA A 16 -3.16 35.59 -0.28
CA ALA A 16 -3.74 34.67 0.67
C ALA A 16 -2.64 33.65 1.01
N ALA A 17 -2.07 33.76 2.20
CA ALA A 17 -1.28 32.69 2.80
C ALA A 17 -2.16 31.45 2.72
N VAL A 18 -1.80 30.53 1.82
CA VAL A 18 -2.53 29.28 1.62
C VAL A 18 -2.61 28.63 2.99
N SER A 19 -3.82 28.57 3.54
CA SER A 19 -4.05 27.96 4.85
C SER A 19 -3.43 26.56 4.81
N PRO A 20 -2.61 26.17 5.81
CA PRO A 20 -2.14 24.80 5.87
C PRO A 20 -3.38 23.92 5.89
N ASP A 21 -3.49 23.05 4.90
CA ASP A 21 -4.56 22.09 4.83
C ASP A 21 -4.71 21.37 6.16
N THR A 22 -5.95 21.13 6.58
CA THR A 22 -6.20 20.24 7.70
C THR A 22 -5.53 18.91 7.41
N THR A 23 -4.48 18.60 8.17
CA THR A 23 -3.65 17.42 7.92
C THR A 23 -4.41 16.14 8.28
N ALA A 24 -5.27 16.20 9.31
CA ALA A 24 -6.19 15.13 9.65
C ALA A 24 -7.58 15.38 9.04
N LYS A 25 -7.98 14.53 8.07
CA LYS A 25 -9.38 14.46 7.61
C LYS A 25 -10.28 13.67 8.57
N ARG A 26 -9.69 12.90 9.48
CA ARG A 26 -10.35 12.00 10.44
C ARG A 26 -9.72 12.15 11.81
N THR A 27 -10.55 12.19 12.85
CA THR A 27 -10.17 12.09 14.26
C THR A 27 -9.69 10.67 14.60
N ARG A 28 -9.01 10.50 15.75
CA ARG A 28 -8.62 9.17 16.25
C ARG A 28 -9.84 8.24 16.42
N ALA A 29 -10.93 8.77 16.97
CA ALA A 29 -12.17 8.03 17.18
C ALA A 29 -12.78 7.54 15.86
N GLU A 30 -12.75 8.36 14.81
CA GLU A 30 -13.22 7.95 13.48
C GLU A 30 -12.33 6.86 12.87
N ILE A 31 -11.01 6.95 13.04
CA ILE A 31 -10.08 5.91 12.59
C ILE A 31 -10.34 4.59 13.31
N GLU A 32 -10.45 4.62 14.63
CA GLU A 32 -10.74 3.43 15.44
C GLU A 32 -12.11 2.82 15.09
N ALA A 33 -13.13 3.66 14.91
CA ALA A 33 -14.45 3.21 14.49
C ALA A 33 -14.42 2.57 13.10
N GLY A 34 -13.66 3.14 12.15
CA GLY A 34 -13.49 2.59 10.81
C GLY A 34 -12.76 1.24 10.80
N LEU A 35 -11.68 1.11 11.56
CA LEU A 35 -10.95 -0.16 11.72
C LEU A 35 -11.86 -1.23 12.35
N LYS A 36 -12.60 -0.89 13.40
CA LYS A 36 -13.58 -1.78 14.03
C LYS A 36 -14.71 -2.17 13.08
N ALA A 37 -15.15 -1.27 12.20
CA ALA A 37 -16.15 -1.57 11.18
C ALA A 37 -15.62 -2.58 10.15
N LEU A 38 -14.35 -2.47 9.74
CA LEU A 38 -13.69 -3.45 8.86
C LEU A 38 -13.60 -4.83 9.52
N GLU A 39 -13.20 -4.89 10.79
CA GLU A 39 -13.17 -6.14 11.58
C GLU A 39 -14.56 -6.78 11.68
N THR A 40 -15.58 -5.96 11.97
CA THR A 40 -16.97 -6.42 12.08
C THR A 40 -17.45 -6.97 10.74
N LYS A 41 -17.19 -6.26 9.64
CA LYS A 41 -17.52 -6.70 8.27
C LYS A 41 -16.82 -8.02 7.93
N ALA A 42 -15.53 -8.15 8.27
CA ALA A 42 -14.78 -9.38 8.00
C ALA A 42 -15.34 -10.57 8.81
N ARG A 43 -15.80 -10.35 10.05
CA ARG A 43 -16.40 -11.38 10.89
C ARG A 43 -17.79 -11.81 10.43
N THR A 44 -18.58 -10.89 9.87
CA THR A 44 -19.98 -11.14 9.46
C THR A 44 -20.14 -11.52 7.99
N ALA A 45 -19.09 -11.38 7.18
CA ALA A 45 -19.07 -11.87 5.81
C ALA A 45 -19.39 -13.37 5.81
N LYS A 46 -20.56 -13.73 5.25
CA LYS A 46 -21.01 -15.12 5.18
C LYS A 46 -19.96 -15.96 4.45
N GLU A 47 -19.75 -17.17 4.96
CA GLU A 47 -19.14 -18.22 4.15
C GLU A 47 -20.09 -18.51 3.00
N GLU A 48 -19.77 -18.09 1.78
CA GLU A 48 -20.46 -18.64 0.61
C GLU A 48 -20.13 -20.14 0.56
N PRO A 49 -21.14 -21.02 0.69
CA PRO A 49 -20.89 -22.43 0.48
C PRO A 49 -20.79 -22.64 -1.02
N LYS A 50 -19.60 -22.97 -1.50
CA LYS A 50 -19.46 -23.64 -2.79
C LYS A 50 -18.65 -24.91 -2.57
N THR A 51 -19.40 -25.98 -2.32
CA THR A 51 -18.94 -27.35 -2.48
C THR A 51 -18.28 -27.48 -3.85
N PRO A 52 -17.04 -27.99 -3.97
CA PRO A 52 -16.52 -28.35 -5.28
C PRO A 52 -17.40 -29.47 -5.85
N VAL A 53 -17.89 -29.27 -7.07
CA VAL A 53 -18.41 -30.35 -7.91
C VAL A 53 -17.31 -31.39 -8.05
N GLY A 54 -17.64 -32.65 -7.76
CA GLY A 54 -16.70 -33.75 -7.63
C GLY A 54 -15.77 -33.90 -8.83
N THR A 55 -14.51 -34.24 -8.55
CA THR A 55 -13.51 -34.51 -9.58
C THR A 55 -13.13 -35.99 -9.59
N ASP A 56 -13.21 -36.53 -10.79
CA ASP A 56 -12.75 -37.85 -11.20
C ASP A 56 -11.25 -38.02 -10.87
N LYS A 57 -10.86 -39.17 -10.31
CA LYS A 57 -9.49 -39.46 -9.83
C LYS A 57 -8.56 -39.77 -11.00
N GLY A 58 -8.15 -38.74 -11.74
CA GLY A 58 -7.13 -38.85 -12.79
C GLY A 58 -5.70 -38.97 -12.22
N LYS A 59 -4.86 -39.84 -12.83
CA LYS A 59 -3.42 -39.98 -12.50
C LYS A 59 -2.59 -38.85 -13.16
N GLY A 60 -1.47 -38.46 -12.54
CA GLY A 60 -0.50 -37.50 -13.11
C GLY A 60 -0.82 -36.02 -12.80
N ALA A 61 -0.57 -35.11 -13.75
CA ALA A 61 -0.81 -33.66 -13.62
C ALA A 61 -2.23 -33.30 -13.14
N LYS A 62 -3.23 -34.09 -13.53
CA LYS A 62 -4.62 -33.97 -13.05
C LYS A 62 -4.74 -34.16 -11.53
N ALA A 63 -3.92 -35.03 -10.92
CA ALA A 63 -3.89 -35.23 -9.47
C ALA A 63 -3.32 -34.01 -8.74
N ILE A 64 -2.21 -33.43 -9.23
CA ILE A 64 -1.62 -32.21 -8.62
C ILE A 64 -2.59 -31.04 -8.70
N VAL A 65 -3.27 -30.86 -9.84
CA VAL A 65 -4.31 -29.82 -10.00
C VAL A 65 -5.48 -30.07 -9.05
N ASN A 66 -5.89 -31.34 -8.87
CA ASN A 66 -6.96 -31.70 -7.93
C ASN A 66 -6.55 -31.52 -6.45
N ASP A 67 -5.26 -31.59 -6.13
CA ASP A 67 -4.74 -31.41 -4.76
C ASP A 67 -4.47 -29.94 -4.40
N LEU A 68 -4.25 -29.07 -5.40
CA LEU A 68 -4.06 -27.63 -5.22
C LEU A 68 -5.41 -26.89 -5.11
N VAL A 69 -6.23 -27.30 -4.16
CA VAL A 69 -7.49 -26.62 -3.79
C VAL A 69 -7.28 -25.69 -2.59
N ILE A 70 -8.06 -24.61 -2.50
CA ILE A 70 -8.06 -23.74 -1.33
C ILE A 70 -8.79 -24.44 -0.19
N LYS A 71 -8.07 -24.72 0.91
CA LYS A 71 -8.67 -25.36 2.08
C LYS A 71 -9.42 -24.33 2.95
N PRO A 72 -10.43 -24.74 3.74
CA PRO A 72 -11.18 -23.81 4.59
C PRO A 72 -10.30 -23.00 5.55
N ASP A 73 -9.26 -23.61 6.12
CA ASP A 73 -8.32 -22.92 7.01
C ASP A 73 -7.39 -21.94 6.26
N GLU A 74 -7.01 -22.26 5.02
CA GLU A 74 -6.28 -21.36 4.14
C GLU A 74 -7.15 -20.15 3.75
N LEU A 75 -8.42 -20.37 3.44
CA LEU A 75 -9.37 -19.28 3.15
C LEU A 75 -9.58 -18.39 4.37
N LYS A 76 -9.63 -18.97 5.58
CA LYS A 76 -9.68 -18.19 6.83
C LYS A 76 -8.45 -17.29 6.99
N ARG A 77 -7.24 -17.79 6.69
CA ARG A 77 -6.01 -16.99 6.71
C ARG A 77 -6.00 -15.91 5.63
N ALA A 78 -6.43 -16.24 4.40
CA ALA A 78 -6.60 -15.26 3.33
C ALA A 78 -7.54 -14.11 3.70
N ARG A 79 -8.63 -14.40 4.42
CA ARG A 79 -9.56 -13.36 4.93
C ARG A 79 -8.91 -12.49 6.01
N ALA A 80 -8.03 -13.05 6.85
CA ALA A 80 -7.29 -12.28 7.85
C ALA A 80 -6.28 -11.32 7.18
N GLU A 81 -5.52 -11.80 6.19
CA GLU A 81 -4.62 -10.93 5.42
C GLU A 81 -5.38 -9.89 4.59
N LEU A 82 -6.56 -10.21 4.04
CA LEU A 82 -7.43 -9.24 3.38
C LEU A 82 -7.87 -8.12 4.34
N LEU A 83 -8.25 -8.48 5.57
CA LEU A 83 -8.60 -7.50 6.60
C LEU A 83 -7.42 -6.57 6.89
N GLN A 84 -6.21 -7.13 7.03
CA GLN A 84 -4.99 -6.35 7.24
C GLN A 84 -4.70 -5.40 6.06
N LEU A 85 -4.85 -5.89 4.82
CA LEU A 85 -4.68 -5.07 3.60
C LEU A 85 -5.67 -3.90 3.59
N ASN A 86 -6.95 -4.18 3.80
CA ASN A 86 -7.99 -3.16 3.83
C ASN A 86 -7.80 -2.15 4.97
N ALA A 87 -7.27 -2.58 6.12
CA ALA A 87 -6.93 -1.68 7.22
C ALA A 87 -5.81 -0.68 6.84
N TYR A 88 -4.71 -1.14 6.22
CA TYR A 88 -3.68 -0.24 5.70
C TYR A 88 -4.22 0.72 4.64
N ARG A 89 -5.05 0.21 3.71
CA ARG A 89 -5.69 1.05 2.68
C ARG A 89 -6.57 2.13 3.33
N TYR A 90 -7.37 1.76 4.32
CA TYR A 90 -8.18 2.70 5.09
C TYR A 90 -7.32 3.77 5.78
N LEU A 91 -6.24 3.38 6.46
CA LEU A 91 -5.32 4.32 7.11
C LEU A 91 -4.67 5.28 6.11
N CYS A 92 -4.33 4.79 4.93
CA CYS A 92 -3.81 5.61 3.82
C CYS A 92 -4.86 6.45 3.08
N GLY A 93 -6.13 6.42 3.51
CA GLY A 93 -7.21 7.20 2.91
C GLY A 93 -7.73 6.65 1.58
N LEU A 94 -7.44 5.39 1.27
CA LEU A 94 -7.96 4.67 0.12
C LEU A 94 -9.28 3.97 0.46
N GLU A 95 -10.00 3.57 -0.59
CA GLU A 95 -11.12 2.64 -0.44
C GLU A 95 -10.63 1.29 0.11
N ALA A 96 -11.25 0.87 1.21
CA ALA A 96 -10.94 -0.33 1.97
C ALA A 96 -11.99 -1.43 1.77
N ASN A 97 -12.42 -1.60 0.52
CA ASN A 97 -13.45 -2.54 0.08
C ASN A 97 -12.90 -3.62 -0.85
N VAL A 98 -11.58 -3.83 -0.89
CA VAL A 98 -10.97 -4.89 -1.69
C VAL A 98 -11.56 -6.23 -1.27
N VAL A 99 -11.92 -7.06 -2.25
CA VAL A 99 -12.53 -8.37 -2.04
C VAL A 99 -11.62 -9.50 -2.52
N LEU A 100 -11.82 -10.69 -1.95
CA LEU A 100 -11.19 -11.90 -2.48
C LEU A 100 -11.93 -12.37 -3.74
N LYS A 101 -11.15 -12.76 -4.73
CA LYS A 101 -11.63 -13.55 -5.87
C LYS A 101 -11.11 -14.97 -5.78
N GLU A 102 -12.00 -15.94 -5.95
CA GLU A 102 -11.65 -17.36 -5.90
C GLU A 102 -10.58 -17.73 -6.95
N GLU A 103 -10.73 -17.21 -8.17
CA GLU A 103 -9.75 -17.37 -9.26
C GLU A 103 -8.36 -16.86 -8.85
N TYR A 104 -8.28 -15.70 -8.19
CA TYR A 104 -7.01 -15.13 -7.75
C TYR A 104 -6.41 -15.94 -6.59
N ASN A 105 -7.23 -16.39 -5.63
CA ASN A 105 -6.75 -17.27 -4.55
C ASN A 105 -6.09 -18.53 -5.13
N LEU A 106 -6.78 -19.18 -6.08
CA LEU A 106 -6.28 -20.39 -6.71
C LEU A 106 -4.99 -20.12 -7.46
N THR A 107 -4.94 -19.09 -8.31
CA THR A 107 -3.73 -18.73 -9.07
C THR A 107 -2.56 -18.38 -8.15
N CYS A 108 -2.79 -17.65 -7.06
CA CYS A 108 -1.77 -17.39 -6.03
C CYS A 108 -1.27 -18.67 -5.37
N LYS A 109 -2.14 -19.67 -5.14
CA LYS A 109 -1.72 -20.96 -4.59
C LYS A 109 -0.82 -21.73 -5.55
N PHE A 110 -1.11 -21.69 -6.86
CA PHE A 110 -0.20 -22.21 -7.88
C PHE A 110 1.14 -21.46 -7.89
N GLY A 111 1.13 -20.13 -7.71
CA GLY A 111 2.36 -19.34 -7.60
C GLY A 111 3.21 -19.74 -6.40
N ALA A 112 2.60 -19.85 -5.23
CA ALA A 112 3.26 -20.34 -4.03
C ALA A 112 3.80 -21.77 -4.19
N TYR A 113 3.04 -22.64 -4.86
CA TYR A 113 3.50 -23.99 -5.21
C TYR A 113 4.76 -23.95 -6.06
N LEU A 114 4.80 -23.12 -7.11
CA LEU A 114 5.96 -23.00 -7.99
C LEU A 114 7.19 -22.50 -7.23
N CYS A 115 7.05 -21.48 -6.38
CA CYS A 115 8.11 -21.04 -5.47
C CYS A 115 8.60 -22.17 -4.56
N SER A 116 7.69 -23.00 -4.05
CA SER A 116 8.04 -24.15 -3.20
C SER A 116 8.80 -25.24 -3.95
N VAL A 117 8.53 -25.44 -5.25
CA VAL A 117 9.24 -26.41 -6.08
C VAL A 117 10.66 -25.95 -6.38
N ILE A 118 10.86 -24.65 -6.64
CA ILE A 118 12.20 -24.09 -6.92
C ILE A 118 12.98 -23.74 -5.65
N GLY A 119 12.33 -23.74 -4.48
CA GLY A 119 12.96 -23.50 -3.18
C GLY A 119 13.35 -22.04 -2.92
N ARG A 120 12.74 -21.07 -3.61
CA ARG A 120 12.94 -19.64 -3.39
C ARG A 120 11.77 -18.81 -3.93
N ILE A 121 11.68 -17.56 -3.50
CA ILE A 121 10.83 -16.55 -4.15
C ILE A 121 11.47 -16.16 -5.50
N GLU A 122 10.67 -16.16 -6.56
CA GLU A 122 11.07 -15.71 -7.90
C GLU A 122 9.80 -15.26 -8.64
N HIS A 123 9.82 -14.08 -9.27
CA HIS A 123 8.66 -13.56 -9.99
C HIS A 123 8.53 -14.17 -11.38
N THR A 124 9.66 -14.45 -12.04
CA THR A 124 9.70 -15.02 -13.41
C THR A 124 10.48 -16.34 -13.45
N PRO A 125 10.02 -17.38 -12.74
CA PRO A 125 10.76 -18.63 -12.65
C PRO A 125 10.75 -19.37 -13.99
N ALA A 126 11.90 -19.90 -14.39
CA ALA A 126 11.98 -20.86 -15.49
C ALA A 126 11.21 -22.14 -15.14
N LYS A 127 10.68 -22.83 -16.16
CA LYS A 127 9.95 -24.09 -15.96
C LYS A 127 10.85 -25.16 -15.34
N PRO A 128 10.53 -25.70 -14.15
CA PRO A 128 11.25 -26.83 -13.58
C PRO A 128 11.12 -28.08 -14.45
N ALA A 129 12.19 -28.87 -14.56
CA ALA A 129 12.17 -30.12 -15.30
C ALA A 129 11.11 -31.08 -14.73
N GLY A 130 10.33 -31.69 -15.63
CA GLY A 130 9.26 -32.63 -15.25
C GLY A 130 7.99 -31.98 -14.68
N LEU A 131 7.93 -30.66 -14.50
CA LEU A 131 6.70 -29.99 -14.10
C LEU A 131 5.71 -29.94 -15.28
N ASP A 132 4.45 -30.26 -14.99
CA ASP A 132 3.37 -30.17 -15.98
C ASP A 132 3.23 -28.75 -16.54
N GLU A 133 2.92 -28.65 -17.82
CA GLU A 133 2.83 -27.38 -18.54
C GLU A 133 1.70 -26.48 -18.03
N LEU A 134 0.53 -27.05 -17.70
CA LEU A 134 -0.61 -26.28 -17.21
C LEU A 134 -0.36 -25.79 -15.78
N VAL A 135 0.22 -26.64 -14.94
CA VAL A 135 0.64 -26.28 -13.57
C VAL A 135 1.69 -25.18 -13.61
N TYR A 136 2.69 -25.29 -14.49
CA TYR A 136 3.71 -24.26 -14.66
C TYR A 136 3.11 -22.94 -15.12
N LYS A 137 2.26 -22.92 -16.15
CA LYS A 137 1.64 -21.69 -16.66
C LYS A 137 0.83 -20.95 -15.59
N LYS A 138 -0.01 -21.66 -14.83
CA LYS A 138 -0.76 -21.08 -13.71
C LYS A 138 0.15 -20.60 -12.59
N GLY A 139 1.20 -21.37 -12.27
CA GLY A 139 2.18 -20.98 -11.27
C GLY A 139 2.94 -19.73 -11.66
N TYR A 140 3.40 -19.66 -12.91
CA TYR A 140 4.10 -18.50 -13.46
C TYR A 140 3.22 -17.25 -13.47
N GLU A 141 1.94 -17.38 -13.80
CA GLU A 141 0.97 -16.29 -13.66
C GLU A 141 0.86 -15.84 -12.20
N GLY A 142 0.71 -16.79 -11.27
CA GLY A 142 0.68 -16.52 -9.84
C GLY A 142 1.94 -15.80 -9.32
N THR A 143 3.14 -16.17 -9.78
CA THR A 143 4.38 -15.52 -9.35
C THR A 143 4.59 -14.14 -9.97
N SER A 144 4.25 -14.00 -11.25
CA SER A 144 4.52 -12.77 -12.01
C SER A 144 3.51 -11.64 -11.78
N ARG A 145 2.35 -11.95 -11.18
CA ARG A 145 1.26 -10.99 -10.92
C ARG A 145 1.03 -10.67 -9.44
N SER A 146 1.86 -11.25 -8.56
CA SER A 146 1.65 -11.18 -7.12
C SER A 146 2.84 -10.58 -6.40
N ASN A 147 2.56 -9.97 -5.25
CA ASN A 147 3.56 -9.87 -4.19
C ASN A 147 3.82 -11.28 -3.66
N LEU A 148 5.09 -11.61 -3.43
CA LEU A 148 5.51 -12.92 -2.97
C LEU A 148 6.16 -12.82 -1.60
N PHE A 149 5.86 -13.79 -0.74
CA PHE A 149 6.39 -13.83 0.61
C PHE A 149 6.85 -15.24 0.97
N TRP A 150 7.78 -15.28 1.92
CA TRP A 150 8.26 -16.51 2.50
C TRP A 150 8.42 -16.32 4.00
N SER A 151 7.98 -17.30 4.76
CA SER A 151 8.29 -17.40 6.17
C SER A 151 8.72 -18.81 6.54
N SER A 152 9.51 -18.91 7.61
CA SER A 152 9.82 -20.18 8.25
C SER A 152 8.62 -20.76 9.03
N GLY A 153 7.48 -20.06 9.02
CA GLY A 153 6.24 -20.49 9.66
C GLY A 153 5.51 -21.57 8.84
N PRO A 154 4.52 -22.24 9.45
CA PRO A 154 3.89 -23.42 8.85
C PRO A 154 3.00 -23.08 7.64
N ASP A 155 2.51 -21.84 7.53
CA ASP A 155 1.52 -21.44 6.53
C ASP A 155 2.02 -20.47 5.45
N GLY A 156 3.14 -19.77 5.66
CA GLY A 156 3.72 -18.83 4.69
C GLY A 156 2.93 -17.53 4.43
N LEU A 157 1.69 -17.42 4.91
CA LEU A 157 0.76 -16.34 4.59
C LEU A 157 0.56 -15.37 5.76
N THR A 158 0.55 -15.88 6.99
CA THR A 158 0.34 -15.08 8.19
C THR A 158 1.43 -14.02 8.33
N GLY A 159 1.02 -12.75 8.36
CA GLY A 159 1.91 -11.59 8.45
C GLY A 159 2.50 -11.14 7.11
N SER A 160 2.14 -11.77 6.00
CA SER A 160 2.67 -11.41 4.67
C SER A 160 2.32 -9.97 4.28
N VAL A 161 1.10 -9.49 4.59
CA VAL A 161 0.73 -8.08 4.31
C VAL A 161 1.56 -7.11 5.14
N ASN A 162 1.87 -7.41 6.40
CA ASN A 162 2.77 -6.57 7.18
C ASN A 162 4.18 -6.55 6.59
N GLY A 163 4.67 -7.69 6.09
CA GLY A 163 5.94 -7.75 5.36
C GLY A 163 5.93 -6.89 4.09
N TYR A 164 4.88 -6.99 3.27
CA TYR A 164 4.69 -6.16 2.09
C TYR A 164 4.58 -4.67 2.40
N MET A 165 4.04 -4.31 3.56
CA MET A 165 3.92 -2.91 3.97
C MET A 165 5.21 -2.38 4.60
N ASP A 166 6.06 -3.22 5.21
CA ASP A 166 7.38 -2.82 5.68
C ASP A 166 8.32 -2.56 4.50
N ASP A 167 8.55 -3.56 3.64
CA ASP A 167 9.20 -3.43 2.32
C ASP A 167 10.55 -2.67 2.28
N SER A 168 11.23 -2.64 3.43
CA SER A 168 12.30 -1.69 3.72
C SER A 168 13.68 -2.32 3.87
N ASP A 169 13.78 -3.63 3.64
CA ASP A 169 15.04 -4.34 3.59
C ASP A 169 15.87 -3.93 2.37
N ALA A 170 17.15 -4.33 2.37
CA ALA A 170 18.13 -3.92 1.37
C ALA A 170 17.73 -4.28 -0.08
N SER A 171 16.96 -5.34 -0.29
CA SER A 171 16.55 -5.76 -1.63
C SER A 171 15.34 -5.00 -2.16
N ASN A 172 14.54 -4.41 -1.27
CA ASN A 172 13.26 -3.80 -1.61
C ASN A 172 13.22 -2.28 -1.47
N ILE A 173 14.06 -1.70 -0.60
CA ILE A 173 14.06 -0.27 -0.25
C ILE A 173 14.20 0.68 -1.44
N ALA A 174 14.82 0.22 -2.54
CA ALA A 174 14.95 1.01 -3.75
C ALA A 174 13.60 1.37 -4.39
N LYS A 175 12.56 0.56 -4.17
CA LYS A 175 11.29 0.61 -4.90
C LYS A 175 10.07 0.65 -4.01
N VAL A 176 10.13 0.04 -2.82
CA VAL A 176 8.98 -0.30 -1.95
C VAL A 176 7.80 -0.84 -2.77
N GLY A 177 8.11 -1.75 -3.70
CA GLY A 177 7.19 -2.22 -4.72
C GLY A 177 5.99 -3.00 -4.17
N HIS A 178 6.21 -3.84 -3.17
CA HIS A 178 5.14 -4.61 -2.54
C HIS A 178 4.14 -3.68 -1.87
N ARG A 179 4.63 -2.67 -1.14
CA ARG A 179 3.77 -1.66 -0.50
C ARG A 179 2.96 -0.88 -1.53
N ARG A 180 3.60 -0.47 -2.62
CA ARG A 180 2.94 0.29 -3.71
C ARG A 180 1.84 -0.52 -4.37
N TRP A 181 1.98 -1.84 -4.48
CA TRP A 181 0.91 -2.72 -4.93
C TRP A 181 -0.24 -2.83 -3.91
N CYS A 182 0.06 -3.02 -2.61
CA CYS A 182 -0.96 -3.03 -1.56
C CYS A 182 -1.79 -1.74 -1.55
N LEU A 183 -1.12 -0.61 -1.80
CA LEU A 183 -1.70 0.73 -1.81
C LEU A 183 -2.10 1.22 -3.22
N ASN A 184 -2.21 0.32 -4.21
CA ASN A 184 -2.70 0.68 -5.54
C ASN A 184 -4.18 1.12 -5.45
N PRO A 185 -4.52 2.39 -5.75
CA PRO A 185 -5.91 2.86 -5.65
C PRO A 185 -6.86 2.07 -6.56
N ALA A 186 -6.40 1.65 -7.74
CA ALA A 186 -7.18 0.91 -8.72
C ALA A 186 -7.45 -0.56 -8.35
N MET A 187 -6.85 -1.09 -7.28
CA MET A 187 -7.12 -2.44 -6.80
C MET A 187 -8.55 -2.53 -6.23
N GLY A 188 -9.40 -3.35 -6.85
CA GLY A 188 -10.73 -3.69 -6.34
C GLY A 188 -10.84 -5.14 -5.89
N ALA A 189 -9.98 -6.02 -6.40
CA ALA A 189 -9.92 -7.42 -6.01
C ALA A 189 -8.48 -7.89 -5.76
N THR A 190 -8.34 -8.89 -4.90
CA THR A 190 -7.09 -9.61 -4.66
C THR A 190 -7.38 -11.10 -4.44
N GLY A 191 -6.34 -11.88 -4.20
CA GLY A 191 -6.43 -13.26 -3.76
C GLY A 191 -5.13 -13.68 -3.10
N PHE A 192 -5.22 -14.64 -2.20
CA PHE A 192 -4.08 -15.17 -1.47
C PHE A 192 -3.99 -16.67 -1.63
N GLY A 193 -2.76 -17.17 -1.70
CA GLY A 193 -2.47 -18.59 -1.74
C GLY A 193 -1.15 -18.91 -1.07
N GLN A 194 -1.04 -20.12 -0.56
CA GLN A 194 0.11 -20.56 0.21
C GLN A 194 0.45 -22.02 -0.02
N VAL A 195 1.74 -22.35 -0.01
CA VAL A 195 2.30 -23.71 -0.03
C VAL A 195 3.66 -23.72 0.69
N ARG A 196 3.80 -24.57 1.71
CA ARG A 196 5.11 -24.90 2.35
C ARG A 196 5.97 -23.68 2.72
N GLY A 197 5.38 -22.71 3.42
CA GLY A 197 6.07 -21.48 3.85
C GLY A 197 6.16 -20.38 2.80
N TYR A 198 5.78 -20.65 1.55
CA TYR A 198 5.64 -19.63 0.49
C TYR A 198 4.20 -19.15 0.40
N SER A 199 4.02 -17.87 0.09
CA SER A 199 2.71 -17.31 -0.25
C SER A 199 2.79 -16.27 -1.36
N ALA A 200 1.62 -15.99 -1.94
CA ALA A 200 1.42 -14.99 -2.97
C ALA A 200 0.14 -14.19 -2.67
N MET A 201 0.17 -12.88 -2.93
CA MET A 201 -0.99 -11.99 -2.96
C MET A 201 -1.14 -11.36 -4.34
N TRP A 202 -2.27 -11.61 -5.01
CA TRP A 202 -2.55 -11.02 -6.31
C TRP A 202 -2.54 -9.49 -6.20
N SER A 203 -1.66 -8.85 -6.96
CA SER A 203 -1.28 -7.45 -6.75
C SER A 203 -1.62 -6.57 -7.94
N MET A 204 -1.52 -7.13 -9.15
CA MET A 204 -1.75 -6.42 -10.40
C MET A 204 -3.23 -6.41 -10.80
N ASP A 205 -4.09 -5.95 -9.89
CA ASP A 205 -5.51 -5.72 -10.14
C ASP A 205 -5.79 -4.23 -10.38
N ALA A 206 -6.71 -3.95 -11.31
CA ALA A 206 -7.14 -2.60 -11.67
C ALA A 206 -8.67 -2.51 -11.82
N SER A 207 -9.41 -3.38 -11.12
CA SER A 207 -10.86 -3.48 -11.27
C SER A 207 -11.63 -2.35 -10.58
N ASN A 208 -11.01 -1.61 -9.65
CA ASN A 208 -11.62 -0.43 -9.04
C ASN A 208 -11.49 0.78 -9.97
N ALA A 209 -12.55 1.06 -10.74
CA ALA A 209 -12.59 2.22 -11.63
C ALA A 209 -12.52 3.56 -10.88
N ALA A 210 -13.05 3.65 -9.65
CA ALA A 210 -13.00 4.87 -8.85
C ALA A 210 -11.58 5.21 -8.37
N GLY A 211 -10.70 4.21 -8.32
CA GLY A 211 -9.27 4.37 -8.05
C GLY A 211 -8.43 4.66 -9.30
N LYS A 212 -9.04 4.96 -10.44
CA LYS A 212 -8.34 5.45 -11.62
C LYS A 212 -8.30 6.97 -11.59
N GLY A 213 -7.12 7.54 -11.76
CA GLY A 213 -6.93 8.99 -11.84
C GLY A 213 -5.81 9.48 -10.93
N GLU A 214 -5.88 10.76 -10.60
CA GLU A 214 -4.79 11.47 -9.95
C GLU A 214 -4.80 11.23 -8.45
N HIS A 215 -3.87 10.40 -7.97
CA HIS A 215 -3.74 10.08 -6.56
C HIS A 215 -2.41 10.54 -5.98
N ILE A 216 -2.44 10.99 -4.72
CA ILE A 216 -1.29 11.06 -3.83
C ILE A 216 -1.57 10.12 -2.67
N VAL A 217 -0.70 9.13 -2.48
CA VAL A 217 -0.82 8.12 -1.43
C VAL A 217 0.42 8.15 -0.54
N CYS A 218 0.24 8.58 0.69
CA CYS A 218 1.30 8.67 1.69
C CYS A 218 1.25 7.45 2.63
N PHE A 219 2.43 6.93 2.98
CA PHE A 219 2.63 5.96 4.04
C PHE A 219 3.79 6.44 4.93
N PRO A 220 3.53 6.74 6.21
CA PRO A 220 2.21 6.90 6.81
C PRO A 220 1.45 8.10 6.20
N ALA A 221 0.12 8.05 6.24
CA ALA A 221 -0.72 9.13 5.74
C ALA A 221 -0.90 10.26 6.76
N ALA A 222 -1.39 11.40 6.26
CA ALA A 222 -1.70 12.55 7.08
C ALA A 222 -2.82 12.25 8.10
N GLY A 223 -2.69 12.83 9.30
CA GLY A 223 -3.61 12.63 10.41
C GLY A 223 -3.03 11.73 11.49
N PHE A 224 -3.79 10.74 11.96
CA PHE A 224 -3.36 9.84 13.03
C PHE A 224 -3.01 8.46 12.49
N TRP A 225 -1.91 7.88 12.99
CA TRP A 225 -1.41 6.57 12.61
C TRP A 225 -1.27 5.67 13.85
N PRO A 226 -2.02 4.55 13.94
CA PRO A 226 -1.89 3.65 15.07
C PRO A 226 -0.55 2.89 15.00
N LEU A 227 0.17 2.83 16.12
CA LEU A 227 1.44 2.08 16.23
C LEU A 227 1.28 0.57 15.97
N ALA A 228 0.07 0.02 16.13
CA ALA A 228 -0.23 -1.36 15.75
C ALA A 228 -0.08 -1.63 14.24
N TYR A 229 -0.14 -0.58 13.41
CA TYR A 229 0.11 -0.59 11.97
C TYR A 229 1.45 0.06 11.63
N TRP A 230 2.36 0.15 12.61
CA TRP A 230 3.74 0.56 12.40
C TRP A 230 4.64 -0.68 12.41
N PRO A 231 5.09 -1.16 11.25
CA PRO A 231 6.12 -2.20 11.16
C PRO A 231 7.42 -1.79 11.86
N ASN A 232 8.42 -2.66 11.84
CA ASN A 232 9.65 -2.52 12.63
C ASN A 232 10.36 -1.17 12.44
N SER A 233 10.82 -0.87 11.22
CA SER A 233 11.46 0.42 10.89
C SER A 233 11.23 0.80 9.42
N PRO A 234 9.96 0.92 9.00
CA PRO A 234 9.64 1.11 7.60
C PRO A 234 10.16 2.45 7.11
N ALA A 235 10.71 2.47 5.90
CA ALA A 235 10.84 3.69 5.13
C ALA A 235 9.45 4.23 4.81
N TRP A 236 9.33 5.55 4.82
CA TRP A 236 8.15 6.28 4.43
C TRP A 236 8.10 6.37 2.91
N SER A 237 6.90 6.52 2.37
CA SER A 237 6.71 6.63 0.93
C SER A 237 5.56 7.57 0.58
N ILE A 238 5.75 8.37 -0.48
CA ILE A 238 4.72 9.22 -1.07
C ILE A 238 4.62 8.85 -2.53
N SER A 239 3.56 8.13 -2.91
CA SER A 239 3.29 7.79 -4.30
C SER A 239 2.44 8.89 -4.92
N LEU A 240 2.85 9.45 -6.07
CA LEU A 240 2.16 10.55 -6.73
C LEU A 240 1.93 10.23 -8.19
N ASP A 241 0.69 10.35 -8.67
CA ASP A 241 0.35 10.06 -10.07
C ASP A 241 1.13 10.96 -11.04
N PRO A 242 1.99 10.39 -11.91
CA PRO A 242 2.86 11.18 -12.80
C PRO A 242 2.10 11.91 -13.91
N GLY A 243 0.82 11.58 -14.14
CA GLY A 243 -0.04 12.30 -15.09
C GLY A 243 -0.27 13.75 -14.67
N ARG A 244 -0.28 14.02 -13.36
CA ARG A 244 -0.43 15.38 -12.80
C ARG A 244 0.77 15.86 -12.01
N TYR A 245 1.35 15.00 -11.20
CA TYR A 245 2.34 15.39 -10.19
C TYR A 245 3.75 15.07 -10.66
N ARG A 246 4.68 15.99 -10.46
CA ARG A 246 6.10 15.75 -10.75
C ARG A 246 6.96 16.13 -9.55
N VAL A 247 7.94 15.28 -9.26
CA VAL A 247 8.97 15.49 -8.24
C VAL A 247 10.33 15.32 -8.91
N GLU A 248 11.29 16.17 -8.56
CA GLU A 248 12.69 16.09 -9.02
C GLU A 248 13.37 14.83 -8.46
N ASP A 249 14.39 14.30 -9.12
CA ASP A 249 15.05 13.07 -8.68
C ASP A 249 15.81 13.22 -7.34
N ASN A 250 16.22 14.46 -7.02
CA ASN A 250 16.77 14.84 -5.71
C ASN A 250 15.89 15.93 -5.09
N PRO A 251 14.73 15.58 -4.51
CA PRO A 251 13.81 16.57 -3.97
C PRO A 251 14.35 17.19 -2.68
N GLU A 252 14.07 18.48 -2.45
CA GLU A 252 14.30 19.16 -1.16
C GLU A 252 13.25 18.72 -0.12
N LEU A 253 13.22 17.42 0.16
CA LEU A 253 12.32 16.79 1.13
C LEU A 253 12.80 17.09 2.55
N LYS A 254 11.88 17.56 3.40
CA LYS A 254 12.14 17.81 4.81
C LYS A 254 11.13 17.12 5.70
N VAL A 255 11.61 16.61 6.83
CA VAL A 255 10.77 16.04 7.90
C VAL A 255 11.13 16.71 9.21
N TYR A 256 10.12 17.16 9.93
CA TYR A 256 10.27 17.87 11.20
C TYR A 256 9.62 17.06 12.31
N LEU A 257 10.25 17.00 13.48
CA LEU A 257 9.57 16.59 14.71
C LEU A 257 8.83 17.80 15.28
N LEU A 258 7.50 17.69 15.41
CA LEU A 258 6.63 18.79 15.81
C LEU A 258 6.20 18.67 17.27
N GLY A 259 6.04 19.82 17.93
CA GLY A 259 5.46 19.91 19.28
C GLY A 259 3.99 20.31 19.21
N GLY A 260 3.07 19.38 19.46
CA GLY A 260 1.64 19.62 19.75
C GLY A 260 0.76 20.33 18.70
N THR A 261 1.33 20.87 17.63
CA THR A 261 0.58 21.63 16.61
C THR A 261 -0.31 20.73 15.74
N GLU A 262 -1.53 21.16 15.48
CA GLU A 262 -2.51 20.45 14.63
C GLU A 262 -2.37 20.81 13.14
N ARG A 263 -1.66 21.91 12.83
CA ARG A 263 -1.44 22.39 11.47
C ARG A 263 0.05 22.45 11.16
N PHE A 264 0.40 22.25 9.89
CA PHE A 264 1.77 22.41 9.45
C PHE A 264 2.20 23.88 9.70
N PRO A 265 3.31 24.13 10.44
CA PRO A 265 3.72 25.49 10.77
C PRO A 265 4.06 26.31 9.51
N GLN A 266 3.59 27.57 9.45
CA GLN A 266 3.94 28.48 8.35
C GLN A 266 5.43 28.86 8.36
N ASP A 267 6.02 28.97 9.55
CA ASP A 267 7.46 29.13 9.73
C ASP A 267 8.05 27.84 10.31
N THR A 268 9.07 27.31 9.64
CA THR A 268 9.80 26.12 10.07
C THR A 268 11.08 26.45 10.84
N LYS A 269 11.40 27.74 11.00
CA LYS A 269 12.56 28.20 11.76
C LYS A 269 12.46 27.73 13.21
N GLY A 270 13.51 27.07 13.69
CA GLY A 270 13.58 26.53 15.05
C GLY A 270 12.88 25.19 15.25
N LEU A 271 12.18 24.66 14.23
CA LEU A 271 11.70 23.27 14.27
C LEU A 271 12.89 22.31 14.17
N LYS A 272 12.78 21.16 14.86
CA LYS A 272 13.78 20.10 14.76
C LYS A 272 13.61 19.35 13.44
N GLU A 273 14.38 19.74 12.44
CA GLU A 273 14.54 18.99 11.19
C GLU A 273 15.25 17.66 11.47
N LEU A 274 14.72 16.57 10.91
CA LEU A 274 15.24 15.22 11.09
C LEU A 274 16.16 14.86 9.94
N LYS A 275 17.29 14.24 10.27
CA LYS A 275 18.14 13.61 9.27
C LYS A 275 17.39 12.48 8.59
N LEU A 276 17.47 12.44 7.26
CA LEU A 276 16.86 11.42 6.42
C LEU A 276 17.90 10.43 5.90
N THR A 277 17.46 9.20 5.70
CA THR A 277 18.18 8.14 4.97
C THR A 277 17.29 7.62 3.85
N ASP A 278 17.85 6.87 2.90
CA ASP A 278 17.12 6.25 1.80
C ASP A 278 16.31 7.20 0.90
N VAL A 279 16.63 8.50 0.91
CA VAL A 279 15.95 9.51 0.09
C VAL A 279 16.18 9.21 -1.39
N ARG A 280 15.11 8.88 -2.11
CA ARG A 280 15.14 8.58 -3.54
C ARG A 280 13.76 8.74 -4.19
N VAL A 281 13.75 8.82 -5.51
CA VAL A 281 12.52 8.79 -6.32
C VAL A 281 12.52 7.56 -7.21
N ALA A 282 11.56 6.66 -6.99
CA ALA A 282 11.31 5.48 -7.80
C ALA A 282 10.28 5.81 -8.89
N ARG A 283 10.47 5.26 -10.11
CA ARG A 283 9.63 5.54 -11.30
C ARG A 283 9.08 4.29 -12.00
N GLU A 284 9.31 3.12 -11.41
CA GLU A 284 8.88 1.83 -11.95
C GLU A 284 7.36 1.66 -11.86
N GLY A 285 6.76 0.92 -12.79
CA GLY A 285 5.31 0.69 -12.86
C GLY A 285 4.76 -0.25 -11.79
N MET A 286 4.72 0.20 -10.53
CA MET A 286 4.13 -0.51 -9.39
C MET A 286 3.04 0.35 -8.76
N GLY A 287 1.77 -0.08 -8.88
CA GLY A 287 0.63 0.77 -8.51
C GLY A 287 0.73 2.13 -9.21
N ILE A 288 1.01 3.18 -8.43
CA ILE A 288 1.34 4.51 -8.94
C ILE A 288 2.83 4.58 -9.29
N ALA A 289 3.16 4.91 -10.53
CA ALA A 289 4.52 4.76 -11.06
C ALA A 289 5.59 5.67 -10.44
N GLN A 290 5.26 6.85 -9.89
CA GLN A 290 6.23 7.74 -9.23
C GLN A 290 6.08 7.69 -7.71
N CYS A 291 7.17 7.44 -6.99
CA CYS A 291 7.17 7.31 -5.53
C CYS A 291 8.42 7.94 -4.90
N VAL A 292 8.25 8.86 -3.95
CA VAL A 292 9.35 9.38 -3.12
C VAL A 292 9.48 8.49 -1.90
N ILE A 293 10.66 7.93 -1.66
CA ILE A 293 10.97 7.02 -0.56
C ILE A 293 12.01 7.68 0.33
N PHE A 294 11.85 7.59 1.65
CA PHE A 294 12.75 8.20 2.63
C PHE A 294 12.55 7.59 4.02
N ARG A 295 13.55 7.64 4.88
CA ARG A 295 13.46 7.18 6.27
C ARG A 295 13.97 8.24 7.24
N PRO A 296 13.11 8.86 8.06
CA PRO A 296 13.54 9.71 9.16
C PRO A 296 14.35 8.92 10.19
N GLN A 297 15.47 9.46 10.68
CA GLN A 297 16.32 8.83 11.70
C GLN A 297 15.75 8.94 13.13
N VAL A 298 14.44 8.79 13.28
CA VAL A 298 13.74 8.76 14.56
C VAL A 298 12.61 7.75 14.45
N ALA A 299 12.62 6.71 15.29
CA ALA A 299 11.49 5.81 15.41
C ALA A 299 10.32 6.53 16.10
N PRO A 300 9.10 6.48 15.54
CA PRO A 300 7.95 7.13 16.14
C PRO A 300 7.55 6.47 17.46
N LYS A 301 7.10 7.30 18.40
CA LYS A 301 6.48 6.88 19.66
C LYS A 301 5.08 7.48 19.75
N ARG A 302 4.26 6.95 20.67
CA ARG A 302 2.94 7.48 20.97
C ARG A 302 3.02 8.98 21.28
N GLY A 303 2.17 9.76 20.63
CA GLY A 303 2.11 11.22 20.70
C GLY A 303 3.14 11.96 19.83
N ASN A 304 4.06 11.27 19.15
CA ASN A 304 4.99 11.95 18.24
C ASN A 304 4.27 12.45 17.00
N ARG A 305 4.46 13.73 16.69
CA ARG A 305 3.98 14.38 15.47
C ARG A 305 5.15 14.66 14.55
N PHE A 306 5.00 14.32 13.28
CA PHE A 306 5.99 14.59 12.24
C PHE A 306 5.34 15.41 11.14
N GLY A 307 5.99 16.52 10.77
CA GLY A 307 5.63 17.32 9.61
C GLY A 307 6.49 16.91 8.42
N VAL A 308 5.87 16.57 7.29
CA VAL A 308 6.56 16.31 6.02
C VAL A 308 6.30 17.47 5.07
N SER A 309 7.35 17.97 4.41
CA SER A 309 7.28 19.00 3.39
C SER A 309 8.07 18.56 2.16
N LEU A 310 7.38 18.44 1.02
CA LEU A 310 7.92 17.94 -0.24
C LEU A 310 7.55 18.91 -1.37
N PRO A 311 8.51 19.47 -2.12
CA PRO A 311 8.21 20.18 -3.35
C PRO A 311 7.55 19.26 -4.39
N VAL A 312 6.36 19.63 -4.88
CA VAL A 312 5.60 18.84 -5.86
C VAL A 312 5.02 19.78 -6.92
N LYS A 313 5.48 19.64 -8.17
CA LYS A 313 4.86 20.33 -9.32
C LYS A 313 3.49 19.71 -9.60
N GLY A 314 2.49 20.55 -9.90
CA GLY A 314 1.10 20.11 -10.15
C GLY A 314 0.26 19.96 -8.87
N TRP A 315 0.88 20.12 -7.69
CA TRP A 315 0.16 20.32 -6.44
C TRP A 315 -0.36 21.77 -6.36
N ARG A 316 -1.45 21.98 -5.60
CA ARG A 316 -2.11 23.30 -5.45
C ARG A 316 -1.25 24.36 -4.77
N SER A 317 -0.14 23.95 -4.14
CA SER A 317 0.83 24.81 -3.48
C SER A 317 2.24 24.41 -3.94
N ALA A 318 3.24 25.24 -3.68
CA ALA A 318 4.64 24.94 -4.01
C ALA A 318 5.13 23.63 -3.36
N LYS A 319 4.58 23.26 -2.20
CA LYS A 319 4.95 22.05 -1.45
C LYS A 319 3.70 21.27 -1.03
N LEU A 320 3.78 19.95 -1.13
CA LEU A 320 2.91 19.03 -0.41
C LEU A 320 3.37 18.99 1.04
N GLU A 321 2.50 19.44 1.94
CA GLU A 321 2.78 19.51 3.37
C GLU A 321 1.72 18.76 4.15
N TYR A 322 2.14 17.88 5.05
CA TYR A 322 1.23 17.14 5.91
C TYR A 322 1.85 16.80 7.27
N ILE A 323 0.99 16.53 8.24
CA ILE A 323 1.37 16.05 9.58
C ILE A 323 0.84 14.64 9.75
N VAL A 324 1.66 13.78 10.34
CA VAL A 324 1.23 12.50 10.91
C VAL A 324 1.51 12.48 12.40
N GLU A 325 0.55 12.02 13.19
CA GLU A 325 0.71 11.73 14.61
C GLU A 325 0.61 10.23 14.87
N PHE A 326 1.59 9.67 15.56
CA PHE A 326 1.57 8.28 15.98
C PHE A 326 0.89 8.10 17.32
N TYR A 327 0.03 7.09 17.46
CA TYR A 327 -0.67 6.79 18.72
C TYR A 327 -0.71 5.31 19.05
#